data_AF-A0A562YB47-F1
#
_entry.id   AF-A0A562YB47-F1
#
_cell.length_a   1.000
_cell.length_b   1.000
_cell.length_c   1.000
_cell.angle_alpha   90.00
_cell.angle_beta   90.00
_cell.angle_gamma   90.00
#
_symmetry.space_group_name_H-M   'P 1'
#
loop_
_entity.id
_entity.type
_entity.pdbx_description
1 polymer ?
#
loop_
_entity_poly.entity_id
_entity_poly.type
_entity_poly.pdbx_seq_one_letter_code
_entity_poly.pdbx_strand_id
1 'polypeptide(L)'
;MKDTQTITFLEDKFSNHQNCFNGWSEDYAQVIIKAALKEMSYNGDTDKVVFGKYICKAMDENNELTQVCYVETEQPGFFYIMRDMVDHINVVYNRWD
;
A
#
# COMPACT_ATOMS: atom_id res chain seq x y z
N MET A 1 -13.64 -4.90 -9.89
CA MET A 1 -12.16 -4.86 -9.81
C MET A 1 -11.57 -5.96 -10.66
N LYS A 2 -10.38 -5.73 -11.21
CA LYS A 2 -9.57 -6.74 -11.91
C LYS A 2 -8.88 -7.65 -10.89
N ASP A 3 -8.45 -8.83 -11.33
CA ASP A 3 -7.77 -9.83 -10.46
C ASP A 3 -6.40 -9.33 -9.97
N THR A 4 -5.68 -8.60 -10.82
CA THR A 4 -4.47 -7.86 -10.46
C THR A 4 -4.57 -6.43 -10.99
N GLN A 5 -4.15 -5.46 -10.20
CA GLN A 5 -4.13 -4.04 -10.60
C GLN A 5 -3.01 -3.29 -9.89
N THR A 6 -2.44 -2.31 -10.60
CA THR A 6 -1.44 -1.38 -10.02
C THR A 6 -2.02 0.02 -10.01
N ILE A 7 -1.86 0.72 -8.89
CA ILE A 7 -2.16 2.14 -8.71
C ILE A 7 -0.88 2.83 -8.30
N THR A 8 -0.64 4.01 -8.88
CA THR A 8 0.50 4.86 -8.52
C THR A 8 -0.03 6.18 -7.98
N PHE A 9 0.45 6.57 -6.81
CA PHE A 9 0.15 7.84 -6.18
C PHE A 9 1.40 8.71 -6.13
N LEU A 10 1.23 10.03 -6.20
CA LEU A 10 2.22 10.93 -5.64
C LEU A 10 2.15 10.85 -4.10
N GLU A 11 3.30 10.81 -3.44
CA GLU A 11 3.38 10.63 -1.99
C GLU A 11 2.80 11.83 -1.21
N ASP A 12 2.87 13.03 -1.79
CA ASP A 12 2.29 14.27 -1.24
C ASP A 12 0.78 14.20 -0.98
N LYS A 13 0.05 13.31 -1.69
CA LYS A 13 -1.36 13.00 -1.45
C LYS A 13 -1.63 12.59 0.00
N PHE A 14 -0.62 12.07 0.70
CA PHE A 14 -0.70 11.60 2.07
C PHE A 14 0.06 12.49 3.06
N SER A 15 0.27 13.77 2.75
CA SER A 15 1.03 14.75 3.57
C SER A 15 0.57 14.87 5.03
N ASN A 16 -0.67 14.50 5.34
CA ASN A 16 -1.21 14.57 6.70
C ASN A 16 -0.78 13.40 7.59
N HIS A 17 -0.10 12.39 7.05
CA HIS A 17 0.40 11.24 7.82
C HIS A 17 1.87 11.41 8.19
N GLN A 18 2.24 11.08 9.43
CA GLN A 18 3.60 11.27 9.96
C GLN A 18 4.70 10.49 9.23
N ASN A 19 4.34 9.42 8.53
CA ASN A 19 5.26 8.58 7.76
C ASN A 19 5.36 8.97 6.27
N CYS A 20 4.67 10.03 5.85
CA CYS A 20 4.90 10.62 4.53
C CYS A 20 6.37 11.05 4.40
N PHE A 21 7.08 10.53 3.41
CA PHE A 21 8.55 10.68 3.22
C PHE A 21 9.42 10.18 4.38
N ASN A 22 8.86 9.46 5.34
CA ASN A 22 9.53 9.10 6.58
C ASN A 22 9.33 7.61 6.91
N GLY A 23 9.74 6.75 5.97
CA GLY A 23 9.70 5.29 6.12
C GLY A 23 8.31 4.68 5.98
N TRP A 24 8.20 3.37 6.25
CA TRP A 24 6.95 2.62 6.21
C TRP A 24 6.48 2.25 7.62
N SER A 25 5.18 2.44 7.86
CA SER A 25 4.48 1.90 9.03
C SER A 25 3.20 1.21 8.58
N GLU A 26 2.70 0.30 9.41
CA GLU A 26 1.48 -0.44 9.11
C GLU A 26 0.30 0.52 8.92
N ASP A 27 0.10 1.48 9.83
CA ASP A 27 -0.95 2.49 9.73
C ASP A 27 -0.87 3.29 8.43
N TYR A 28 0.34 3.65 8.00
CA TYR A 28 0.54 4.37 6.75
C TYR A 28 0.16 3.52 5.53
N ALA A 29 0.60 2.26 5.52
CA ALA A 29 0.25 1.30 4.49
C ALA A 29 -1.28 1.09 4.40
N GLN A 30 -1.98 1.04 5.54
CA GLN A 30 -3.44 0.92 5.57
C GLN A 30 -4.13 2.14 4.94
N VAL A 31 -3.67 3.37 5.24
CA VAL A 31 -4.20 4.60 4.62
C VAL A 31 -4.06 4.57 3.11
N ILE A 32 -2.89 4.15 2.62
CA ILE A 32 -2.59 4.04 1.19
C ILE A 32 -3.45 2.96 0.52
N ILE A 33 -3.59 1.79 1.14
CA ILE A 33 -4.42 0.69 0.61
C ILE A 33 -5.88 1.12 0.52
N LYS A 34 -6.41 1.80 1.54
CA LYS A 34 -7.79 2.33 1.50
C LYS A 34 -7.97 3.33 0.36
N ALA A 35 -6.99 4.19 0.12
CA ALA A 35 -7.01 5.09 -1.03
C ALA A 35 -6.95 4.33 -2.37
N ALA A 36 -6.10 3.30 -2.48
CA ALA A 36 -6.02 2.44 -3.66
C ALA A 36 -7.34 1.72 -3.94
N LEU A 37 -7.97 1.14 -2.92
CA LEU A 37 -9.28 0.50 -3.04
C LEU A 37 -10.36 1.46 -3.55
N LYS A 38 -10.35 2.73 -3.08
CA LYS A 38 -11.26 3.76 -3.59
C LYS A 38 -11.01 4.06 -5.07
N GLU A 39 -9.76 4.22 -5.50
CA GLU A 39 -9.44 4.46 -6.92
C GLU A 39 -9.74 3.27 -7.83
N MET A 40 -9.55 2.05 -7.33
CA MET A 40 -9.91 0.83 -8.05
C MET A 40 -11.42 0.58 -8.12
N SER A 41 -12.24 1.48 -7.56
CA SER A 41 -13.70 1.34 -7.46
C SER A 41 -14.10 0.03 -6.77
N TYR A 42 -13.46 -0.26 -5.63
CA TYR A 42 -13.86 -1.39 -4.80
C TYR A 42 -15.32 -1.25 -4.37
N ASN A 43 -16.11 -2.28 -4.62
CA ASN A 43 -17.56 -2.27 -4.33
C ASN A 43 -17.87 -2.47 -2.83
N GLY A 44 -16.89 -2.88 -2.03
CA GLY A 44 -17.06 -3.06 -0.59
C GLY A 44 -16.78 -1.79 0.21
N ASP A 45 -17.05 -1.86 1.50
CA ASP A 45 -16.77 -0.78 2.44
C ASP A 45 -15.27 -0.77 2.81
N THR A 46 -14.54 0.24 2.34
CA THR A 46 -13.09 0.36 2.58
C THR A 46 -12.73 0.53 4.05
N ASP A 47 -13.66 1.03 4.86
CA ASP A 47 -13.41 1.24 6.29
C ASP A 47 -13.60 -0.04 7.10
N LYS A 48 -14.23 -1.06 6.52
CA LYS A 48 -14.40 -2.40 7.11
C LYS A 48 -13.38 -3.43 6.63
N VAL A 49 -12.39 -3.01 5.84
CA VAL A 49 -11.29 -3.89 5.41
C VAL A 49 -10.48 -4.28 6.64
N VAL A 50 -10.42 -5.59 6.90
CA VAL A 50 -9.63 -6.17 8.00
C VAL A 50 -8.24 -6.47 7.46
N PHE A 51 -7.23 -5.82 8.06
CA PHE A 51 -5.82 -6.05 7.77
C PHE A 51 -5.30 -7.19 8.65
N GLY A 52 -4.69 -8.19 8.02
CA GLY A 52 -4.22 -9.40 8.70
C GLY A 52 -2.72 -9.34 8.98
N LYS A 53 -1.91 -9.35 7.93
CA LYS A 53 -0.45 -9.47 8.02
C LYS A 53 0.24 -8.29 7.35
N TYR A 54 1.23 -7.74 8.04
CA TYR A 54 2.10 -6.68 7.53
C TYR A 54 3.57 -7.12 7.61
N ILE A 55 4.28 -7.08 6.49
CA ILE A 55 5.71 -7.35 6.42
C ILE A 55 6.36 -6.31 5.52
N CYS A 56 7.38 -5.59 5.99
CA CYS A 56 8.21 -4.76 5.13
C CYS A 56 9.66 -5.23 5.18
N LYS A 57 10.31 -5.23 4.02
CA LYS A 57 11.71 -5.58 3.90
C LYS A 57 12.41 -4.61 2.95
N ALA A 58 13.56 -4.11 3.38
CA ALA A 58 14.46 -3.35 2.51
C ALA A 58 15.10 -4.30 1.50
N MET A 59 15.09 -3.91 0.22
CA MET A 59 15.75 -4.69 -0.83
C MET A 59 17.27 -4.52 -0.79
N ASP A 60 17.72 -3.35 -0.37
CA ASP A 60 19.10 -3.07 0.07
C ASP A 60 19.08 -2.83 1.57
N GLU A 61 19.78 -3.69 2.33
CA GLU A 61 19.85 -3.63 3.79
C GLU A 61 20.45 -2.31 4.31
N ASN A 62 21.21 -1.60 3.47
CA ASN A 62 21.80 -0.31 3.81
C ASN A 62 20.92 0.89 3.42
N ASN A 63 19.79 0.65 2.74
CA ASN A 63 18.93 1.71 2.23
C ASN A 63 17.45 1.40 2.48
N GLU A 64 16.93 1.96 3.56
CA GLU A 64 15.52 1.83 3.96
C GLU A 64 14.53 2.42 2.96
N LEU A 65 14.96 3.29 2.02
CA LEU A 65 14.10 3.81 0.96
C LEU A 65 13.74 2.75 -0.09
N THR A 66 14.45 1.62 -0.11
CA THR A 66 14.19 0.50 -1.03
C THR A 66 13.20 -0.53 -0.47
N GLN A 67 12.49 -0.18 0.60
CA GLN A 67 11.56 -1.08 1.27
C GLN A 67 10.33 -1.41 0.40
N VAL A 68 10.02 -2.71 0.35
CA VAL A 68 8.77 -3.25 -0.20
C VAL A 68 7.97 -3.85 0.95
N CYS A 69 6.70 -3.46 1.03
CA CYS A 69 5.76 -3.87 2.05
C CYS A 69 4.71 -4.79 1.47
N TYR A 70 4.60 -6.01 2.01
CA TYR A 70 3.48 -6.91 1.81
C TYR A 70 2.42 -6.64 2.86
N VAL A 71 1.18 -6.47 2.41
CA VAL A 71 0.02 -6.30 3.28
C VAL A 71 -1.08 -7.26 2.87
N GLU A 72 -1.53 -8.05 3.81
CA GLU A 72 -2.58 -9.03 3.65
C GLU A 72 -3.89 -8.49 4.22
N THR A 73 -5.01 -8.68 3.52
CA THR A 73 -6.34 -8.35 4.02
C THR A 73 -7.24 -9.58 3.99
N GLU A 74 -8.23 -9.69 4.88
CA GLU A 74 -9.18 -10.80 4.79
C GLU A 74 -9.99 -10.75 3.48
N GLN A 75 -10.35 -9.54 3.06
CA GLN A 75 -10.89 -9.20 1.75
C GLN A 75 -10.43 -7.78 1.38
N PRO A 76 -10.13 -7.48 0.11
CA PRO A 76 -10.38 -8.30 -1.08
C PRO A 76 -9.16 -9.07 -1.60
N GLY A 77 -8.04 -9.08 -0.90
CA GLY A 77 -6.80 -9.67 -1.41
C GLY A 77 -5.56 -9.31 -0.61
N PHE A 78 -4.42 -9.24 -1.30
CA PHE A 78 -3.16 -8.78 -0.74
C PHE A 78 -2.54 -7.70 -1.62
N PHE A 79 -1.60 -6.97 -1.04
CA PHE A 79 -0.99 -5.79 -1.61
C PHE A 79 0.52 -5.83 -1.47
N TYR A 80 1.23 -5.35 -2.49
CA TYR A 80 2.60 -4.88 -2.37
C TYR A 80 2.62 -3.37 -2.48
N ILE A 81 3.31 -2.71 -1.57
CA ILE A 81 3.48 -1.26 -1.54
C ILE A 81 4.97 -0.94 -1.55
N MET A 82 5.39 -0.01 -2.39
CA MET A 82 6.78 0.43 -2.50
C MET A 82 6.84 1.88 -2.95
N ARG A 83 7.92 2.57 -2.55
CA ARG A 83 8.25 3.89 -3.08
C ARG A 83 9.14 3.71 -4.30
N ASP A 84 8.95 4.54 -5.30
CA ASP A 84 9.97 4.72 -6.33
C ASP A 84 10.85 5.93 -6.04
N MET A 85 11.90 6.09 -6.85
CA MET A 85 12.94 7.10 -6.69
C MET A 85 12.46 8.54 -6.97
N VAL A 86 11.18 8.74 -7.30
CA VAL A 86 10.62 10.02 -7.73
C VAL A 86 9.38 10.39 -6.90
N ASP A 87 9.39 10.05 -5.61
CA ASP A 87 8.33 10.41 -4.65
C ASP A 87 6.95 9.85 -5.01
N HIS A 88 6.88 8.73 -5.76
CA HIS A 88 5.64 8.02 -5.97
C HIS A 88 5.56 6.77 -5.11
N ILE A 89 4.32 6.42 -4.77
CA ILE A 89 3.95 5.18 -4.09
C ILE A 89 3.24 4.29 -5.10
N ASN A 90 3.81 3.11 -5.33
CA ASN A 90 3.24 2.08 -6.18
C ASN A 90 2.55 1.03 -5.31
N VAL A 91 1.26 0.83 -5.57
CA VAL A 91 0.41 -0.15 -4.89
C VAL A 91 0.01 -1.21 -5.89
N VAL A 92 0.48 -2.43 -5.71
CA VAL A 92 0.10 -3.60 -6.51
C VAL A 92 -0.90 -4.42 -5.71
N TYR A 93 -2.14 -4.49 -6.18
CA TYR A 93 -3.20 -5.32 -5.64
C TYR A 93 -3.27 -6.66 -6.39
N ASN A 94 -3.49 -7.74 -5.64
CA ASN A 94 -3.87 -9.05 -6.17
C ASN A 94 -5.05 -9.60 -5.35
N ARG A 95 -6.05 -10.15 -6.02
CA ARG A 95 -7.15 -10.89 -5.40
C ARG A 95 -6.64 -12.24 -4.86
N TRP A 96 -7.37 -12.78 -3.89
CA TRP A 96 -7.10 -14.06 -3.22
C TRP A 96 -7.40 -15.33 -4.01
N ASP A 97 -7.83 -15.23 -5.26
CA ASP A 97 -8.32 -16.37 -6.06
C ASP A 97 -7.43 -17.62 -6.04
#